data_AF-A0A496BKS3-F1
#
_entry.id   AF-A0A496BKS3-F1
#
_cell.length_a   1.000
_cell.length_b   1.000
_cell.length_c   1.000
_cell.angle_alpha   90.00
_cell.angle_beta   90.00
_cell.angle_gamma   90.00
#
_symmetry.space_group_name_H-M   'P 1'
#
loop_
_entity.id
_entity.type
_entity.pdbx_description
1 polymer ?
#
loop_
_entity_poly.entity_id
_entity_poly.type
_entity_poly.pdbx_seq_one_letter_code
_entity_poly.pdbx_strand_id
1 'polypeptide(L)'
;MYMAGYAVECLLKTKLMHIYDCKNLRQLEDLLLQRSILPIHRTVFTHQLEDLLRLTPGYNRLRQNRNVWHMFHEVNLWTPQWRYTAKPSTLQEATRFLAFIENIMRWIETNL
;
A
#
# COMPACT_ATOMS: atom_id res chain seq x y z
N MET A 1 8.07 12.60 3.51
CA MET A 1 6.71 12.01 3.59
C MET A 1 6.21 11.50 2.25
N TYR A 2 6.11 12.32 1.19
CA TYR A 2 5.68 11.86 -0.14
C TYR A 2 6.44 10.62 -0.64
N MET A 3 7.77 10.69 -0.71
CA MET A 3 8.61 9.57 -1.18
C MET A 3 8.44 8.31 -0.34
N ALA A 4 8.23 8.46 0.97
CA ALA A 4 8.07 7.34 1.89
C ALA A 4 6.74 6.62 1.66
N GLY A 5 5.63 7.34 1.47
CA GLY A 5 4.36 6.72 1.10
C GLY A 5 4.39 6.09 -0.29
N TYR A 6 5.07 6.72 -1.25
CA TYR A 6 5.27 6.15 -2.58
C TYR A 6 6.05 4.82 -2.54
N ALA A 7 7.03 4.70 -1.64
CA ALA A 7 7.76 3.44 -1.44
C ALA A 7 6.84 2.30 -0.96
N VAL A 8 5.87 2.57 -0.09
CA VAL A 8 4.87 1.58 0.34
C VAL A 8 3.99 1.13 -0.84
N GLU A 9 3.56 2.07 -1.69
CA GLU A 9 2.81 1.73 -2.91
C GLU A 9 3.61 0.80 -3.82
N CYS A 10 4.87 1.16 -4.12
CA CYS A 10 5.76 0.36 -4.95
C CYS A 10 5.99 -1.04 -4.35
N LEU A 11 6.16 -1.11 -3.02
CA LEU A 11 6.35 -2.38 -2.33
C LEU A 11 5.10 -3.26 -2.43
N LEU A 12 3.90 -2.73 -2.18
CA LEU A 12 2.64 -3.47 -2.33
C LEU A 12 2.45 -3.98 -3.76
N LYS A 13 2.68 -3.12 -4.76
CA LYS A 13 2.60 -3.49 -6.18
C LYS A 13 3.57 -4.61 -6.53
N THR A 14 4.82 -4.52 -6.05
CA THR A 14 5.83 -5.55 -6.24
C THR A 14 5.44 -6.86 -5.55
N LYS A 15 4.96 -6.81 -4.31
CA LYS A 15 4.48 -7.99 -3.58
C LYS A 15 3.31 -8.66 -4.28
N LEU A 16 2.34 -7.90 -4.77
CA LEU A 16 1.24 -8.45 -5.56
C LEU A 16 1.73 -9.14 -6.84
N MET A 17 2.66 -8.51 -7.58
CA MET A 17 3.27 -9.15 -8.75
C MET A 17 3.96 -10.48 -8.39
N HIS A 18 4.66 -10.56 -7.26
CA HIS A 18 5.26 -11.81 -6.79
C HIS A 18 4.22 -12.86 -6.36
N ILE A 19 3.21 -12.48 -5.58
CA ILE A 19 2.15 -13.38 -5.10
C ILE A 19 1.40 -14.04 -6.27
N TYR A 20 1.18 -13.28 -7.34
CA TYR A 20 0.42 -13.72 -8.51
C TYR A 20 1.29 -14.13 -9.70
N ASP A 21 2.61 -14.25 -9.52
CA ASP A 21 3.59 -14.64 -10.55
C ASP A 21 3.48 -13.83 -11.86
N CYS A 22 3.44 -12.50 -11.73
CA CYS A 22 3.33 -11.55 -12.83
C CYS A 22 4.62 -10.75 -13.01
N LYS A 23 5.02 -10.48 -14.25
CA LYS A 23 6.24 -9.71 -14.55
C LYS A 23 6.02 -8.21 -14.53
N ASN A 24 4.77 -7.75 -14.66
CA ASN A 24 4.41 -6.34 -14.66
C ASN A 24 2.96 -6.13 -14.19
N LEU A 25 2.61 -4.87 -13.93
CA LEU A 25 1.28 -4.49 -13.43
C LEU A 25 0.15 -4.78 -14.42
N ARG A 26 0.42 -4.74 -15.73
CA ARG A 26 -0.60 -5.05 -16.73
C ARG A 26 -1.02 -6.51 -16.65
N GLN A 27 -0.05 -7.42 -16.58
CA GLN A 27 -0.30 -8.85 -16.38
C GLN A 27 -1.03 -9.12 -15.07
N LEU A 28 -0.64 -8.43 -13.99
CA LEU A 28 -1.32 -8.52 -12.71
C LEU A 28 -2.79 -8.10 -12.82
N GLU A 29 -3.08 -6.97 -13.45
CA GLU A 29 -4.46 -6.49 -13.65
C GLU A 29 -5.30 -7.49 -14.45
N ASP A 30 -4.80 -7.93 -15.61
CA ASP A 30 -5.50 -8.85 -16.49
C ASP A 30 -5.80 -10.18 -15.75
N LEU A 31 -4.84 -10.70 -14.99
CA LEU A 31 -5.01 -11.92 -14.20
C LEU A 31 -6.04 -11.78 -13.07
N LEU A 32 -6.00 -10.66 -12.33
CA LEU A 32 -6.94 -10.43 -11.23
C LEU A 32 -8.38 -10.24 -11.72
N LEU A 33 -8.56 -9.59 -12.87
CA LEU A 33 -9.85 -9.47 -13.55
C LEU A 33 -10.35 -10.83 -14.03
N GLN A 34 -9.50 -11.61 -14.68
CA GLN A 34 -9.84 -12.96 -15.15
C GLN A 34 -10.28 -13.88 -14.01
N ARG A 35 -9.62 -13.77 -12.84
CA ARG A 35 -9.96 -14.54 -11.64
C ARG A 35 -11.10 -13.95 -10.81
N SER A 36 -11.73 -12.85 -11.25
CA SER A 36 -12.77 -12.13 -10.52
C SER A 36 -12.36 -11.70 -9.10
N ILE A 37 -11.06 -11.51 -8.87
CA ILE A 37 -10.52 -10.98 -7.60
C ILE A 37 -10.62 -9.45 -7.62
N LEU A 38 -10.31 -8.84 -8.76
CA LEU A 38 -10.48 -7.40 -8.99
C LEU A 38 -11.82 -7.14 -9.69
N PRO A 39 -12.67 -6.24 -9.17
CA PRO A 39 -13.88 -5.82 -9.88
C PRO A 39 -13.57 -5.11 -11.19
N ILE A 40 -14.44 -5.26 -12.21
CA ILE A 40 -14.26 -4.69 -13.57
C ILE A 40 -14.03 -3.16 -13.57
N HIS A 41 -14.57 -2.45 -12.58
CA HIS A 41 -14.48 -0.99 -12.44
C HIS A 41 -13.31 -0.53 -11.53
N ARG A 42 -12.42 -1.44 -11.13
CA ARG A 42 -11.25 -1.17 -10.29
C ARG A 42 -9.97 -1.49 -11.05
N THR A 43 -8.86 -0.92 -10.60
CA THR A 43 -7.55 -1.04 -11.26
C THR A 43 -6.42 -1.16 -10.23
N VAL A 44 -5.39 -1.93 -10.58
CA VAL A 44 -4.13 -1.98 -9.80
C VAL A 44 -3.23 -0.76 -10.05
N PHE A 45 -3.53 0.05 -11.07
CA PHE A 45 -2.85 1.32 -11.33
C PHE A 45 -3.30 2.44 -10.38
N THR A 46 -4.10 2.11 -9.35
CA THR A 46 -4.47 3.01 -8.27
C THR A 46 -3.27 3.40 -7.38
N HIS A 47 -3.43 4.52 -6.69
CA HIS A 47 -2.54 4.98 -5.61
C HIS A 47 -3.12 4.74 -4.21
N GLN A 48 -4.32 4.15 -4.13
CA GLN A 48 -4.97 3.84 -2.87
C GLN A 48 -4.32 2.61 -2.23
N LEU A 49 -3.55 2.82 -1.15
CA LEU A 49 -2.79 1.74 -0.51
C LEU A 49 -3.70 0.64 0.04
N GLU A 50 -4.85 0.99 0.62
CA GLU A 50 -5.80 0.00 1.13
C GLU A 50 -6.38 -0.87 0.01
N ASP A 51 -6.69 -0.29 -1.16
CA ASP A 51 -7.20 -1.06 -2.31
C ASP A 51 -6.16 -2.10 -2.76
N LEU A 52 -4.87 -1.73 -2.77
CA LEU A 52 -3.78 -2.67 -3.07
C LEU A 52 -3.62 -3.73 -1.98
N LEU A 53 -3.68 -3.33 -0.70
CA LEU A 53 -3.54 -4.26 0.43
C LEU A 53 -4.67 -5.30 0.45
N ARG A 54 -5.91 -4.91 0.09
CA ARG A 54 -7.07 -5.82 0.00
C ARG A 54 -6.89 -6.95 -1.00
N LEU A 55 -6.05 -6.77 -2.00
CA LEU A 55 -5.70 -7.80 -2.98
C LEU A 55 -4.65 -8.79 -2.44
N THR A 56 -4.14 -8.58 -1.23
CA THR A 56 -3.13 -9.44 -0.61
C THR A 56 -3.79 -10.42 0.37
N PRO A 57 -3.23 -11.63 0.57
CA PRO A 57 -3.74 -12.56 1.58
C PRO A 57 -3.53 -12.04 3.02
N GLY A 58 -2.69 -11.03 3.21
CA GLY A 58 -2.39 -10.46 4.52
C GLY A 58 -3.38 -9.40 5.02
N TYR A 59 -4.33 -8.91 4.22
CA TYR A 59 -5.25 -7.83 4.61
C TYR A 59 -5.94 -8.08 5.96
N ASN A 60 -6.55 -9.26 6.11
CA ASN A 60 -7.26 -9.63 7.34
C ASN A 60 -6.31 -9.74 8.54
N ARG A 61 -5.08 -10.23 8.34
CA ARG A 61 -4.06 -10.31 9.39
C ARG A 61 -3.60 -8.92 9.85
N LEU A 62 -3.42 -7.98 8.91
CA LEU A 62 -3.09 -6.60 9.24
C LEU A 62 -4.21 -5.96 10.06
N ARG A 63 -5.48 -6.11 9.63
CA ARG A 63 -6.65 -5.60 10.35
C ARG A 63 -6.82 -6.14 11.77
N GLN A 64 -6.48 -7.41 11.99
CA GLN A 64 -6.57 -8.03 13.32
C GLN A 64 -5.50 -7.50 14.27
N ASN A 65 -4.35 -7.05 13.75
CA ASN A 65 -3.33 -6.39 14.54
C ASN A 65 -3.66 -4.90 14.74
N ARG A 66 -4.34 -4.57 15.84
CA ARG A 66 -4.82 -3.19 16.14
C ARG A 66 -3.73 -2.13 16.03
N ASN A 67 -2.52 -2.42 16.52
CA ASN A 67 -1.41 -1.47 16.52
C ASN A 67 -0.94 -1.18 15.09
N VAL A 68 -0.71 -2.23 14.30
CA VAL A 68 -0.27 -2.09 12.91
C VAL A 68 -1.39 -1.51 12.03
N TRP A 69 -2.64 -1.88 12.28
CA TRP A 69 -3.79 -1.31 11.57
C TRP A 69 -3.94 0.20 11.79
N HIS A 70 -3.76 0.67 13.03
CA HIS A 70 -3.74 2.11 13.31
C HIS A 70 -2.62 2.83 12.54
N MET A 71 -1.39 2.28 12.55
CA MET A 71 -0.28 2.85 11.79
C MET A 71 -0.56 2.86 10.29
N PHE A 72 -1.17 1.79 9.77
CA PHE A 72 -1.54 1.70 8.36
C PHE A 72 -2.58 2.74 7.97
N HIS A 73 -3.59 2.97 8.82
CA HIS A 73 -4.60 3.99 8.57
C HIS A 73 -3.98 5.38 8.42
N GLU A 74 -3.04 5.74 9.30
CA GLU A 74 -2.30 7.00 9.21
C GLU A 74 -1.44 7.09 7.93
N VAL A 75 -0.79 5.99 7.55
CA VAL A 75 -0.01 5.89 6.30
C VAL A 75 -0.93 6.00 5.07
N ASN A 76 -2.13 5.43 5.12
CA ASN A 76 -3.12 5.43 4.04
C ASN A 76 -3.71 6.82 3.75
N LEU A 77 -3.47 7.82 4.62
CA LEU A 77 -3.78 9.23 4.32
C LEU A 77 -2.83 9.84 3.28
N TRP A 78 -1.73 9.15 2.96
CA TRP A 78 -0.82 9.54 1.89
C TRP A 78 -1.55 9.61 0.54
N THR A 79 -1.18 10.60 -0.26
CA THR A 79 -1.70 10.78 -1.62
C THR A 79 -0.59 11.31 -2.55
N PRO A 80 -0.62 10.95 -3.85
CA PRO A 80 0.30 11.50 -4.85
C PRO A 80 0.31 13.03 -4.91
N GLN A 81 -0.78 13.69 -4.51
CA GLN A 81 -0.87 15.16 -4.50
C GLN A 81 0.21 15.80 -3.63
N TRP A 82 0.73 15.10 -2.61
CA TRP A 82 1.83 15.59 -1.78
C TRP A 82 3.14 15.81 -2.55
N ARG A 83 3.25 15.32 -3.80
CA ARG A 83 4.34 15.66 -4.72
C ARG A 83 4.34 17.12 -5.12
N TYR A 84 3.15 17.65 -5.42
CA TYR A 84 2.97 19.01 -5.96
C TYR A 84 2.61 19.99 -4.85
N THR A 85 1.88 19.51 -3.85
CA THR A 85 1.46 20.29 -2.69
C THR A 85 1.82 19.52 -1.44
N ALA A 86 3.06 19.68 -0.97
CA ALA A 86 3.56 18.98 0.20
C ALA A 86 2.60 19.18 1.39
N LYS A 87 2.23 18.09 2.07
CA LYS A 87 1.40 18.16 3.28
C LYS A 87 2.11 19.02 4.34
N PRO A 88 1.53 20.15 4.75
CA PRO A 88 2.05 20.90 5.90
C PRO A 88 2.10 19.98 7.11
N SER A 89 3.28 19.82 7.70
CA SER A 89 3.50 18.94 8.82
C SER A 89 4.59 19.53 9.71
N THR A 90 4.40 19.43 11.01
CA THR A 90 5.46 19.67 11.99
C THR A 90 6.54 18.59 11.89
N LEU A 91 7.72 18.87 12.44
CA LEU A 91 8.79 17.88 12.55
C LEU A 91 8.31 16.61 13.28
N GLN A 92 7.55 16.78 14.37
CA GLN A 92 7.03 15.66 15.16
C GLN A 92 6.08 14.76 14.34
N GLU A 93 5.17 15.36 13.58
CA GLU A 93 4.24 14.62 12.72
C GLU A 93 4.97 13.90 11.59
N ALA A 94 5.95 14.56 10.96
CA ALA A 94 6.76 13.96 9.91
C ALA A 94 7.57 12.76 10.44
N THR A 95 8.22 12.91 11.59
CA THR A 95 8.97 11.82 12.25
C THR A 95 8.06 10.65 12.60
N ARG A 96 6.89 10.92 13.19
CA ARG A 96 5.91 9.86 13.52
C ARG A 96 5.43 9.14 12.27
N PHE A 97 5.11 9.87 11.20
CA PHE A 97 4.69 9.28 9.93
C PHE A 97 5.77 8.39 9.32
N LEU A 98 7.03 8.84 9.31
CA LEU A 98 8.15 8.04 8.81
C LEU A 98 8.37 6.77 9.64
N ALA A 99 8.28 6.85 10.97
CA ALA A 99 8.33 5.67 11.82
C ALA A 99 7.17 4.70 11.52
N PHE A 100 5.96 5.20 11.24
CA PHE A 100 4.85 4.33 10.82
C PHE A 100 5.13 3.67 9.47
N ILE A 101 5.67 4.41 8.48
CA ILE A 101 6.07 3.83 7.19
C ILE A 101 7.05 2.68 7.39
N GLU A 102 8.11 2.85 8.20
CA GLU A 102 9.10 1.81 8.46
C GLU A 102 8.46 0.54 9.05
N ASN A 103 7.54 0.70 10.01
CA ASN A 103 6.84 -0.42 10.61
C ASN A 103 5.91 -1.13 9.61
N ILE A 104 5.20 -0.38 8.75
CA ILE A 104 4.33 -0.94 7.72
C ILE A 104 5.13 -1.66 6.64
N MET A 105 6.24 -1.08 6.17
CA MET A 105 7.11 -1.73 5.19
C MET A 105 7.68 -3.04 5.74
N ARG A 106 8.20 -3.04 6.97
CA ARG A 106 8.70 -4.25 7.63
C ARG A 106 7.60 -5.31 7.78
N TRP A 107 6.39 -4.89 8.15
CA TRP A 107 5.26 -5.80 8.24
C TRP A 107 4.94 -6.42 6.87
N ILE A 108 4.88 -5.62 5.82
CA ILE A 108 4.63 -6.08 4.44
C ILE A 108 5.70 -7.07 4.00
N GLU A 109 6.98 -6.76 4.21
CA GLU A 109 8.09 -7.64 3.82
C GLU A 109 8.02 -9.00 4.50
N THR A 110 7.62 -9.03 5.77
CA THR A 110 7.60 -10.25 6.61
C THR A 110 6.32 -11.07 6.42
N ASN A 111 5.18 -10.43 6.09
CA ASN A 111 3.86 -11.07 6.13
C ASN A 111 3.16 -11.18 4.77
N LEU A 112 3.68 -10.55 3.71
CA LEU A 112 3.18 -10.70 2.34
C LEU A 112 4.20 -11.42 1.47
#